data_AF-A0A177BUD9-F1
#
_entry.id   AF-A0A177BUD9-F1
#
_cell.length_a   1.000
_cell.length_b   1.000
_cell.length_c   1.000
_cell.angle_alpha   90.00
_cell.angle_beta   90.00
_cell.angle_gamma   90.00
#
_symmetry.space_group_name_H-M   'P 1'
#
loop_
_entity.id
_entity.type
_entity.pdbx_description
1 polymer ?
#
loop_
_entity_poly.entity_id
_entity_poly.type
_entity_poly.pdbx_seq_one_letter_code
_entity_poly.pdbx_strand_id
1 'polypeptide(L)'
;MYFFSLPFLALSGSIHGAFASPTPSSSQDLSKSITKRGEPNTGADFDENEEPKPNTLEKTETAINDALELASYVTSYIDDDNDIYPHYFDEADRAEIKRIFVDLTNGQKGNDYLDKILIQKSDDDNLCDDQTLAYSNDEDTENPYIVLCPNSFKKKAVTALPSKDIDDEDALDFYTVCAKDGGDLGDTVSYRMNTLGMTLLHEYMHMDSMIKASFGSIVDNPNGNDGYGPVNVYDKIPKDQARLNADSYAYYASHVLWTALCQQDFGAPRPGTDDQDPDCGATVCKP
;
A
#
# COMPACT_ATOMS: atom_id res chain seq x y z
N MET A 1 30.53 -60.97 65.61
CA MET A 1 31.70 -60.23 65.09
C MET A 1 31.43 -59.91 63.64
N TYR A 2 31.43 -58.63 63.29
CA TYR A 2 31.42 -58.01 61.95
C TYR A 2 30.45 -58.54 60.88
N PHE A 3 29.45 -57.73 60.53
CA PHE A 3 28.97 -57.65 59.16
C PHE A 3 29.12 -56.22 58.64
N PHE A 4 29.83 -56.14 57.51
CA PHE A 4 30.25 -54.96 56.78
C PHE A 4 29.05 -54.21 56.17
N SER A 5 29.12 -52.88 56.26
CA SER A 5 28.33 -51.93 55.47
C SER A 5 29.16 -51.50 54.27
N LEU A 6 28.61 -51.60 53.05
CA LEU A 6 29.15 -50.99 51.83
C LEU A 6 28.04 -50.16 51.17
N PRO A 7 28.37 -48.97 50.61
CA PRO A 7 27.40 -48.04 50.07
C PRO A 7 27.04 -48.37 48.61
N PHE A 8 25.76 -48.17 48.29
CA PHE A 8 25.23 -48.17 46.93
C PHE A 8 25.72 -46.92 46.16
N LEU A 9 26.44 -47.14 45.06
CA LEU A 9 26.57 -46.16 43.97
C LEU A 9 25.27 -46.13 43.17
N ALA A 10 24.66 -44.95 43.04
CA ALA A 10 23.60 -44.71 42.07
C ALA A 10 24.23 -44.24 40.75
N LEU A 11 24.05 -45.03 39.68
CA LEU A 11 24.33 -44.62 38.31
C LEU A 11 23.25 -43.63 37.84
N SER A 12 23.66 -42.44 37.43
CA SER A 12 22.84 -41.48 36.69
C SER A 12 22.71 -41.92 35.23
N GLY A 13 21.51 -42.35 34.82
CA GLY A 13 21.18 -42.55 33.41
C GLY A 13 20.65 -41.25 32.80
N SER A 14 21.40 -40.69 31.84
CA SER A 14 20.98 -39.54 31.03
C SER A 14 19.97 -39.98 29.97
N ILE A 15 18.72 -39.51 30.09
CA ILE A 15 17.71 -39.64 29.04
C ILE A 15 17.95 -38.49 28.03
N HIS A 16 18.46 -38.82 26.85
CA HIS A 16 18.47 -37.91 25.70
C HIS A 16 17.05 -37.83 25.13
N GLY A 17 16.29 -36.81 25.58
CA GLY A 17 15.09 -36.38 24.88
C GLY A 17 15.50 -35.64 23.62
N ALA A 18 15.39 -36.29 22.46
CA ALA A 18 15.49 -35.62 21.18
C ALA A 18 14.26 -34.71 21.01
N PHE A 19 14.42 -33.42 21.29
CA PHE A 19 13.50 -32.40 20.83
C PHE A 19 13.69 -32.28 19.32
N ALA A 20 12.74 -32.80 18.56
CA ALA A 20 12.59 -32.44 17.16
C ALA A 20 12.19 -30.97 17.11
N SER A 21 13.15 -30.11 16.73
CA SER A 21 12.87 -28.72 16.39
C SER A 21 11.90 -28.68 15.22
N PRO A 22 10.81 -27.89 15.27
CA PRO A 22 10.02 -27.62 14.10
C PRO A 22 10.91 -26.87 13.11
N THR A 23 11.14 -27.49 11.95
CA THR A 23 11.76 -26.88 10.78
C THR A 23 11.03 -25.58 10.46
N PRO A 24 11.75 -24.47 10.17
CA PRO A 24 11.11 -23.24 9.75
C PRO A 24 10.28 -23.51 8.49
N SER A 25 9.04 -23.05 8.53
CA SER A 25 8.15 -22.99 7.39
C SER A 25 8.90 -22.33 6.23
N SER A 26 8.92 -23.02 5.10
CA SER A 26 9.39 -22.52 3.81
C SER A 26 8.99 -21.07 3.61
N SER A 27 9.96 -20.15 3.60
CA SER A 27 9.79 -18.82 3.04
C SER A 27 9.32 -19.01 1.60
N GLN A 28 8.09 -18.62 1.29
CA GLN A 28 7.67 -18.55 -0.10
C GLN A 28 8.54 -17.50 -0.77
N ASP A 29 9.33 -17.95 -1.74
CA ASP A 29 10.18 -17.12 -2.57
C ASP A 29 9.27 -16.24 -3.43
N LEU A 30 9.00 -15.02 -2.95
CA LEU A 30 8.22 -13.99 -3.64
C LEU A 30 9.06 -13.33 -4.74
N SER A 31 9.70 -14.10 -5.61
CA SER A 31 10.35 -13.55 -6.80
C SER A 31 9.26 -13.13 -7.81
N LYS A 32 8.64 -11.98 -7.58
CA LYS A 32 7.68 -11.36 -8.52
C LYS A 32 8.42 -10.93 -9.78
N SER A 33 8.30 -11.72 -10.84
CA SER A 33 8.63 -11.27 -12.20
C SER A 33 7.34 -10.78 -12.86
N ILE A 34 7.12 -9.47 -12.86
CA ILE A 34 5.99 -8.85 -13.55
C ILE A 34 6.33 -8.77 -15.04
N THR A 35 5.77 -9.69 -15.83
CA THR A 35 6.00 -9.74 -17.28
C THR A 35 4.96 -8.92 -18.04
N LYS A 36 5.32 -7.66 -18.34
CA LYS A 36 4.76 -6.73 -19.33
C LYS A 36 3.29 -6.32 -19.14
N ARG A 37 3.10 -5.04 -18.80
CA ARG A 37 1.82 -4.44 -18.41
C ARG A 37 1.13 -3.67 -19.54
N GLY A 38 -0.16 -3.39 -19.36
CA GLY A 38 -0.72 -2.12 -19.84
C GLY A 38 -0.33 -1.03 -18.84
N GLU A 39 0.49 -0.06 -19.25
CA GLU A 39 1.03 0.99 -18.39
C GLU A 39 0.39 2.32 -18.76
N PRO A 40 -0.06 3.11 -17.75
CA PRO A 40 -0.45 4.48 -18.00
C PRO A 40 0.61 5.25 -18.77
N ASN A 41 0.16 6.12 -19.66
CA ASN A 41 1.03 6.93 -20.48
C ASN A 41 1.45 8.17 -19.68
N THR A 42 2.75 8.45 -19.54
CA THR A 42 3.24 9.68 -18.88
C THR A 42 3.33 10.88 -19.85
N GLY A 43 2.98 10.69 -21.12
CA GLY A 43 2.96 11.74 -22.12
C GLY A 43 4.32 12.39 -22.34
N ALA A 44 4.32 13.71 -22.57
CA ALA A 44 5.53 14.51 -22.78
C ALA A 44 5.81 15.50 -21.64
N ASP A 45 5.04 15.41 -20.55
CA ASP A 45 5.07 16.37 -19.46
C ASP A 45 6.25 16.11 -18.49
N PHE A 46 6.72 14.87 -18.45
CA PHE A 46 7.88 14.49 -17.66
C PHE A 46 9.18 14.61 -18.47
N ASP A 47 10.15 15.35 -17.94
CA ASP A 47 11.48 15.45 -18.56
C ASP A 47 12.37 14.30 -18.10
N GLU A 48 12.72 13.40 -19.03
CA GLU A 48 13.59 12.25 -18.77
C GLU A 48 14.98 12.65 -18.22
N ASN A 49 15.42 13.89 -18.50
CA ASN A 49 16.71 14.45 -18.09
C ASN A 49 16.61 15.39 -16.89
N GLU A 50 15.44 15.51 -16.25
CA GLU A 50 15.29 16.31 -15.03
C GLU A 50 16.25 15.81 -13.93
N GLU A 51 16.86 16.76 -13.23
CA GLU A 51 17.72 16.54 -12.07
C GLU A 51 17.13 17.24 -10.83
N PRO A 52 17.35 16.73 -9.62
CA PRO A 52 18.16 15.55 -9.28
C PRO A 52 17.45 14.22 -9.59
N LYS A 53 18.23 13.15 -9.80
CA LYS A 53 17.73 11.77 -9.80
C LYS A 53 17.49 11.24 -8.37
N PRO A 54 16.43 10.44 -8.13
CA PRO A 54 15.38 10.06 -9.06
C PRO A 54 14.43 11.24 -9.36
N ASN A 55 14.16 11.45 -10.65
CA ASN A 55 13.35 12.58 -11.11
C ASN A 55 11.84 12.26 -11.13
N THR A 56 11.02 13.22 -11.54
CA THR A 56 9.57 13.03 -11.50
C THR A 56 9.09 11.88 -12.40
N LEU A 57 9.74 11.64 -13.55
CA LEU A 57 9.43 10.49 -14.42
C LEU A 57 9.69 9.16 -13.72
N GLU A 58 10.90 8.97 -13.19
CA GLU A 58 11.31 7.72 -12.52
C GLU A 58 10.44 7.44 -11.30
N LYS A 59 10.06 8.49 -10.56
CA LYS A 59 9.13 8.37 -9.44
C LYS A 59 7.73 7.95 -9.90
N THR A 60 7.21 8.55 -10.96
CA THR A 60 5.88 8.20 -11.52
C THR A 60 5.86 6.76 -12.02
N GLU A 61 6.84 6.34 -12.81
CA GLU A 61 6.91 4.97 -13.34
C GLU A 61 7.01 3.93 -12.21
N THR A 62 7.76 4.26 -11.16
CA THR A 62 7.85 3.41 -9.96
C THR A 62 6.52 3.39 -9.20
N ALA A 63 5.85 4.53 -9.08
CA ALA A 63 4.55 4.60 -8.42
C ALA A 63 3.46 3.79 -9.15
N ILE A 64 3.47 3.75 -10.49
CA ILE A 64 2.59 2.87 -11.27
C ILE A 64 2.82 1.41 -10.87
N ASN A 65 4.08 1.01 -10.73
CA ASN A 65 4.44 -0.34 -10.30
C ASN A 65 4.00 -0.61 -8.86
N ASP A 66 4.22 0.34 -7.96
CA ASP A 66 3.85 0.28 -6.54
C ASP A 66 2.32 0.16 -6.35
N ALA A 67 1.52 0.90 -7.11
CA ALA A 67 0.05 0.82 -7.06
C ALA A 67 -0.46 -0.60 -7.36
N LEU A 68 0.13 -1.23 -8.38
CA LEU A 68 -0.19 -2.60 -8.77
C LEU A 68 0.39 -3.63 -7.79
N GLU A 69 1.53 -3.33 -7.18
CA GLU A 69 2.09 -4.13 -6.09
C GLU A 69 1.16 -4.13 -4.87
N LEU A 70 0.71 -2.96 -4.40
CA LEU A 70 -0.26 -2.81 -3.32
C LEU A 70 -1.51 -3.65 -3.58
N ALA A 71 -2.10 -3.51 -4.76
CA ALA A 71 -3.26 -4.30 -5.18
C ALA A 71 -2.96 -5.82 -5.21
N SER A 72 -1.76 -6.22 -5.66
CA SER A 72 -1.37 -7.64 -5.72
C SER A 72 -1.27 -8.28 -4.33
N TYR A 73 -0.82 -7.53 -3.31
CA TYR A 73 -0.82 -8.02 -1.94
C TYR A 73 -2.25 -8.29 -1.46
N VAL A 74 -3.18 -7.37 -1.70
CA VAL A 74 -4.59 -7.58 -1.37
C VAL A 74 -5.13 -8.85 -1.99
N THR A 75 -4.96 -9.05 -3.30
CA THR A 75 -5.46 -10.26 -3.98
C THR A 75 -4.91 -11.57 -3.41
N SER A 76 -3.74 -11.53 -2.75
CA SER A 76 -3.10 -12.70 -2.14
C SER A 76 -3.63 -13.02 -0.74
N TYR A 77 -4.14 -12.02 -0.01
CA TYR A 77 -4.52 -12.17 1.41
C TYR A 77 -6.02 -12.00 1.69
N ILE A 78 -6.76 -11.31 0.82
CA ILE A 78 -8.15 -10.88 1.09
C ILE A 78 -9.12 -12.01 1.40
N ASP A 79 -8.89 -13.26 0.99
CA ASP A 79 -9.84 -14.35 1.31
C ASP A 79 -9.79 -14.74 2.80
N ASP A 80 -8.62 -14.64 3.43
CA ASP A 80 -8.37 -15.11 4.80
C ASP A 80 -8.12 -13.94 5.79
N ASP A 81 -8.12 -12.71 5.29
CA ASP A 81 -7.90 -11.51 6.08
C ASP A 81 -9.13 -11.17 6.94
N ASN A 82 -9.04 -11.57 8.21
CA ASN A 82 -10.06 -11.34 9.24
C ASN A 82 -9.65 -10.23 10.23
N ASP A 83 -8.44 -9.70 10.09
CA ASP A 83 -7.86 -8.75 11.05
C ASP A 83 -7.84 -7.34 10.46
N ILE A 84 -7.41 -7.18 9.21
CA ILE A 84 -7.28 -5.87 8.55
C ILE A 84 -8.56 -5.50 7.80
N TYR A 85 -9.09 -6.43 7.00
CA TYR A 85 -10.27 -6.18 6.15
C TYR A 85 -11.46 -5.55 6.90
N PRO A 86 -11.87 -6.04 8.10
CA PRO A 86 -13.03 -5.49 8.79
C PRO A 86 -12.87 -4.03 9.20
N HIS A 87 -11.65 -3.48 9.24
CA HIS A 87 -11.42 -2.07 9.53
C HIS A 87 -11.85 -1.14 8.38
N TYR A 88 -11.98 -1.66 7.17
CA TYR A 88 -12.29 -0.87 5.97
C TYR A 88 -13.64 -1.24 5.36
N PHE A 89 -14.00 -2.52 5.29
CA PHE A 89 -15.16 -2.97 4.51
C PHE A 89 -16.07 -3.94 5.28
N ASP A 90 -17.31 -4.11 4.78
CA ASP A 90 -18.24 -5.11 5.29
C ASP A 90 -17.94 -6.47 4.65
N GLU A 91 -18.05 -7.55 5.44
CA GLU A 91 -17.84 -8.92 4.96
C GLU A 91 -18.68 -9.26 3.72
N ALA A 92 -19.90 -8.71 3.63
CA ALA A 92 -20.79 -8.94 2.50
C ALA A 92 -20.24 -8.39 1.16
N ASP A 93 -19.34 -7.40 1.21
CA ASP A 93 -18.74 -6.78 0.04
C ASP A 93 -17.43 -7.47 -0.40
N ARG A 94 -16.87 -8.41 0.40
CA ARG A 94 -15.53 -9.00 0.17
C ARG A 94 -15.32 -9.54 -1.24
N ALA A 95 -16.30 -10.25 -1.77
CA ALA A 95 -16.21 -10.80 -3.12
C ALA A 95 -16.09 -9.71 -4.20
N GLU A 96 -16.80 -8.60 -4.03
CA GLU A 96 -16.76 -7.47 -4.97
C GLU A 96 -15.48 -6.65 -4.80
N ILE A 97 -15.07 -6.36 -3.56
CA ILE A 97 -13.78 -5.69 -3.28
C ILE A 97 -12.62 -6.49 -3.87
N LYS A 98 -12.63 -7.82 -3.69
CA LYS A 98 -11.65 -8.72 -4.31
C LYS A 98 -11.68 -8.63 -5.82
N ARG A 99 -12.87 -8.67 -6.44
CA ARG A 99 -13.02 -8.54 -7.90
C ARG A 99 -12.35 -7.25 -8.38
N ILE A 100 -12.58 -6.12 -7.70
CA ILE A 100 -12.00 -4.82 -8.07
C ILE A 100 -10.46 -4.90 -8.09
N PHE A 101 -9.82 -5.43 -7.04
CA PHE A 101 -8.35 -5.59 -7.03
C PHE A 101 -7.84 -6.61 -8.06
N VAL A 102 -8.58 -7.69 -8.30
CA VAL A 102 -8.24 -8.68 -9.34
C VAL A 102 -8.33 -8.07 -10.74
N ASP A 103 -9.36 -7.28 -11.02
CA ASP A 103 -9.56 -6.62 -12.31
C ASP A 103 -8.51 -5.54 -12.55
N LEU A 104 -8.13 -4.79 -11.51
CA LEU A 104 -7.04 -3.82 -11.58
C LEU A 104 -5.70 -4.49 -11.90
N THR A 105 -5.40 -5.63 -11.26
CA THR A 105 -4.12 -6.32 -11.42
C THR A 105 -4.08 -7.23 -12.64
N ASN A 106 -5.21 -7.73 -13.14
CA ASN A 106 -5.34 -8.61 -14.30
C ASN A 106 -4.28 -9.73 -14.35
N GLY A 107 -4.11 -10.45 -13.23
CA GLY A 107 -3.08 -11.48 -13.10
C GLY A 107 -1.65 -10.92 -13.23
N GLN A 108 -1.39 -9.78 -12.59
CA GLN A 108 -0.14 -9.02 -12.57
C GLN A 108 0.19 -8.23 -13.86
N LYS A 109 -0.66 -8.27 -14.89
CA LYS A 109 -0.48 -7.49 -16.13
C LYS A 109 -1.01 -6.07 -16.06
N GLY A 110 -1.81 -5.73 -15.06
CA GLY A 110 -2.58 -4.49 -15.07
C GLY A 110 -3.79 -4.58 -16.00
N ASN A 111 -4.84 -3.83 -15.68
CA ASN A 111 -6.03 -3.72 -16.51
C ASN A 111 -5.70 -3.04 -17.84
N ASP A 112 -6.26 -3.53 -18.96
CA ASP A 112 -6.07 -2.92 -20.29
C ASP A 112 -6.55 -1.46 -20.35
N TYR A 113 -7.42 -1.04 -19.43
CA TYR A 113 -7.87 0.35 -19.31
C TYR A 113 -6.75 1.29 -18.82
N LEU A 114 -5.75 0.78 -18.08
CA LEU A 114 -4.63 1.59 -17.58
C LEU A 114 -3.85 2.24 -18.72
N ASP A 115 -3.70 1.56 -19.87
CA ASP A 115 -3.05 2.10 -21.09
C ASP A 115 -3.72 3.36 -21.65
N LYS A 116 -4.97 3.62 -21.26
CA LYS A 116 -5.73 4.79 -21.72
C LYS A 116 -5.55 5.99 -20.81
N ILE A 117 -5.05 5.78 -19.59
CA ILE A 117 -4.90 6.84 -18.60
C ILE A 117 -3.63 7.63 -18.92
N LEU A 118 -3.78 8.92 -19.14
CA LEU A 118 -2.68 9.86 -19.21
C LEU A 118 -2.34 10.33 -17.79
N ILE A 119 -1.14 10.01 -17.30
CA ILE A 119 -0.60 10.59 -16.08
C ILE A 119 0.22 11.82 -16.47
N GLN A 120 -0.05 12.95 -15.84
CA GLN A 120 0.60 14.23 -16.12
C GLN A 120 0.88 14.99 -14.83
N LYS A 121 1.63 16.09 -14.91
CA LYS A 121 1.87 17.05 -13.81
C LYS A 121 1.36 18.46 -14.12
N SER A 122 0.92 18.71 -15.36
CA SER A 122 0.29 19.96 -15.78
C SER A 122 -1.09 20.06 -15.16
N ASP A 123 -1.22 21.02 -14.24
CA ASP A 123 -2.47 21.36 -13.55
C ASP A 123 -3.25 22.41 -14.36
N ASP A 124 -3.76 22.00 -15.51
CA ASP A 124 -4.49 22.89 -16.42
C ASP A 124 -5.83 23.37 -15.81
N ASP A 125 -6.37 22.59 -14.87
CA ASP A 125 -7.64 22.90 -14.16
C ASP A 125 -7.42 23.73 -12.88
N ASN A 126 -6.17 23.95 -12.48
CA ASN A 126 -5.78 24.67 -11.26
C ASN A 126 -6.44 24.09 -10.00
N LEU A 127 -6.40 22.76 -9.85
CA LEU A 127 -6.94 22.00 -8.72
C LEU A 127 -5.87 21.55 -7.73
N CYS A 128 -4.59 21.67 -8.08
CA CYS A 128 -3.51 21.40 -7.14
C CYS A 128 -3.40 22.53 -6.12
N ASP A 129 -3.53 22.18 -4.84
CA ASP A 129 -3.26 23.06 -3.71
C ASP A 129 -2.22 22.47 -2.75
N ASP A 130 -2.02 23.10 -1.59
CA ASP A 130 -1.04 22.68 -0.60
C ASP A 130 -1.40 21.34 0.09
N GLN A 131 -2.59 20.77 -0.16
CA GLN A 131 -3.07 19.50 0.39
C GLN A 131 -3.28 18.42 -0.67
N THR A 132 -3.53 18.80 -1.92
CA THR A 132 -3.76 17.87 -3.03
C THR A 132 -2.49 17.13 -3.45
N LEU A 133 -2.57 15.81 -3.57
CA LEU A 133 -1.51 14.96 -4.14
C LEU A 133 -1.81 14.65 -5.60
N ALA A 134 -3.05 14.35 -5.95
CA ALA A 134 -3.47 14.17 -7.33
C ALA A 134 -4.93 14.60 -7.52
N TYR A 135 -5.38 14.49 -8.76
CA TYR A 135 -6.79 14.43 -9.07
C TYR A 135 -6.95 13.71 -10.39
N SER A 136 -8.12 13.11 -10.61
CA SER A 136 -8.45 12.40 -11.83
C SER A 136 -9.68 12.96 -12.50
N ASN A 137 -9.78 12.70 -13.79
CA ASN A 137 -10.97 12.96 -14.57
C ASN A 137 -11.18 11.80 -15.55
N ASP A 138 -12.37 11.20 -15.47
CA ASP A 138 -12.80 10.12 -16.35
C ASP A 138 -14.07 10.47 -17.16
N GLU A 139 -14.51 11.74 -17.13
CA GLU A 139 -15.68 12.23 -17.89
C GLU A 139 -15.49 12.01 -19.40
N ASP A 140 -14.24 12.12 -19.89
CA ASP A 140 -13.84 11.67 -21.22
C ASP A 140 -13.24 10.26 -21.16
N THR A 141 -14.12 9.25 -21.22
CA THR A 141 -13.71 7.83 -21.18
C THR A 141 -12.76 7.40 -22.31
N GLU A 142 -12.59 8.23 -23.36
CA GLU A 142 -11.62 7.99 -24.43
C GLU A 142 -10.21 8.48 -24.05
N ASN A 143 -10.10 9.52 -23.21
CA ASN A 143 -8.84 10.11 -22.76
C ASN A 143 -8.86 10.43 -21.25
N PRO A 144 -9.05 9.43 -20.37
CA PRO A 144 -9.01 9.66 -18.93
C PRO A 144 -7.61 10.14 -18.52
N TYR A 145 -7.53 10.99 -17.49
CA TYR A 145 -6.26 11.49 -17.00
C TYR A 145 -6.18 11.55 -15.48
N ILE A 146 -4.94 11.52 -15.00
CA ILE A 146 -4.55 11.76 -13.61
C ILE A 146 -3.51 12.87 -13.61
N VAL A 147 -3.72 13.91 -12.83
CA VAL A 147 -2.72 14.95 -12.59
C VAL A 147 -2.06 14.72 -11.24
N LEU A 148 -0.74 14.56 -11.24
CA LEU A 148 0.08 14.50 -10.03
C LEU A 148 0.50 15.90 -9.61
N CYS A 149 0.01 16.36 -8.47
CA CYS A 149 0.35 17.64 -7.88
C CYS A 149 1.76 17.64 -7.28
N PRO A 150 2.41 18.82 -7.09
CA PRO A 150 3.79 18.90 -6.61
C PRO A 150 4.06 18.16 -5.30
N ASN A 151 3.09 18.09 -4.39
CA ASN A 151 3.24 17.40 -3.09
C ASN A 151 3.31 15.87 -3.23
N SER A 152 2.77 15.29 -4.29
CA SER A 152 2.85 13.84 -4.54
C SER A 152 4.29 13.36 -4.72
N PHE A 153 5.15 14.17 -5.35
CA PHE A 153 6.56 13.83 -5.57
C PHE A 153 7.43 13.89 -4.32
N LYS A 154 6.89 14.38 -3.20
CA LYS A 154 7.52 14.30 -1.86
C LYS A 154 7.27 12.94 -1.21
N LYS A 155 6.28 12.19 -1.69
CA LYS A 155 5.98 10.85 -1.19
C LYS A 155 7.05 9.86 -1.60
N LYS A 156 7.27 8.90 -0.71
CA LYS A 156 8.24 7.83 -0.86
C LYS A 156 7.68 6.70 -1.74
N ALA A 157 8.56 5.85 -2.23
CA ALA A 157 8.22 4.64 -2.97
C ALA A 157 8.06 3.43 -2.03
N VAL A 158 7.35 2.42 -2.50
CA VAL A 158 7.27 1.07 -1.89
C VAL A 158 8.41 0.20 -2.41
N THR A 159 8.67 0.23 -3.72
CA THR A 159 9.73 -0.55 -4.37
C THR A 159 10.96 0.29 -4.72
N ALA A 160 12.06 -0.40 -5.05
CA ALA A 160 13.31 0.24 -5.46
C ALA A 160 13.13 1.10 -6.73
N LEU A 161 13.49 2.39 -6.65
CA LEU A 161 13.57 3.28 -7.80
C LEU A 161 14.72 2.84 -8.73
N PRO A 162 14.60 2.93 -10.06
CA PRO A 162 15.60 2.42 -11.01
C PRO A 162 17.04 2.91 -10.81
N SER A 163 17.21 4.08 -10.17
CA SER A 163 18.49 4.75 -9.93
C SER A 163 18.94 4.74 -8.47
N LYS A 164 18.22 4.03 -7.59
CA LYS A 164 18.50 3.97 -6.14
C LYS A 164 18.45 2.52 -5.65
N ASP A 165 19.46 2.16 -4.86
CA ASP A 165 19.48 0.88 -4.14
C ASP A 165 18.87 1.06 -2.75
N ILE A 166 18.21 0.03 -2.23
CA ILE A 166 17.72 0.03 -0.85
C ILE A 166 18.86 0.08 0.18
N ASP A 167 20.05 -0.36 -0.23
CA ASP A 167 21.27 -0.34 0.59
C ASP A 167 22.04 1.01 0.52
N ASP A 168 21.57 1.98 -0.27
CA ASP A 168 22.20 3.31 -0.37
C ASP A 168 22.06 4.10 0.94
N GLU A 169 23.05 4.95 1.26
CA GLU A 169 23.06 5.73 2.52
C GLU A 169 21.86 6.70 2.64
N ASP A 170 21.33 7.15 1.50
CA ASP A 170 20.16 8.04 1.41
C ASP A 170 18.86 7.32 1.01
N ALA A 171 18.84 5.98 1.01
CA ALA A 171 17.66 5.18 0.64
C ALA A 171 16.41 5.56 1.44
N LEU A 172 16.55 5.89 2.73
CA LEU A 172 15.44 6.29 3.61
C LEU A 172 14.76 7.62 3.22
N ASP A 173 15.40 8.43 2.38
CA ASP A 173 14.78 9.64 1.81
C ASP A 173 13.82 9.30 0.65
N PHE A 174 13.95 8.10 0.08
CA PHE A 174 13.22 7.67 -1.11
C PHE A 174 12.25 6.52 -0.85
N TYR A 175 12.51 5.66 0.14
CA TYR A 175 11.69 4.48 0.43
C TYR A 175 10.96 4.59 1.75
N THR A 176 9.72 4.14 1.75
CA THR A 176 9.00 3.83 2.97
C THR A 176 9.54 2.53 3.53
N VAL A 177 9.99 2.56 4.79
CA VAL A 177 10.67 1.43 5.44
C VAL A 177 10.07 1.20 6.83
N CYS A 178 10.04 -0.05 7.26
CA CYS A 178 9.60 -0.44 8.60
C CYS A 178 10.51 0.17 9.69
N ALA A 179 9.96 0.58 10.84
CA ALA A 179 10.76 1.15 11.94
C ALA A 179 11.89 0.21 12.42
N LYS A 180 11.66 -1.11 12.43
CA LYS A 180 12.68 -2.10 12.82
C LYS A 180 13.93 -2.09 11.91
N ASP A 181 13.75 -1.62 10.68
CA ASP A 181 14.78 -1.53 9.63
C ASP A 181 15.29 -0.09 9.47
N GLY A 182 15.00 0.79 10.44
CA GLY A 182 15.46 2.18 10.47
C GLY A 182 14.56 3.19 9.75
N GLY A 183 13.40 2.74 9.24
CA GLY A 183 12.42 3.60 8.60
C GLY A 183 11.50 4.36 9.56
N ASP A 184 10.47 4.99 9.00
CA ASP A 184 9.55 5.88 9.70
C ASP A 184 8.18 5.24 9.98
N LEU A 185 7.85 4.07 9.40
CA LEU A 185 6.62 3.36 9.71
C LEU A 185 6.60 2.90 11.17
N GLY A 186 5.85 3.61 12.01
CA GLY A 186 5.64 3.28 13.42
C GLY A 186 4.66 2.12 13.63
N ASP A 187 4.02 2.10 14.79
CA ASP A 187 3.18 0.97 15.23
C ASP A 187 1.69 1.14 14.89
N THR A 188 1.31 2.22 14.19
CA THR A 188 -0.07 2.53 13.82
C THR A 188 -0.20 2.83 12.33
N VAL A 189 -1.38 2.57 11.77
CA VAL A 189 -1.74 3.07 10.44
C VAL A 189 -1.62 4.60 10.46
N SER A 190 -0.93 5.20 9.50
CA SER A 190 -0.67 6.65 9.51
C SER A 190 -0.33 7.20 8.13
N TYR A 191 -0.25 8.53 8.02
CA TYR A 191 0.19 9.24 6.82
C TYR A 191 1.56 8.77 6.29
N ARG A 192 2.40 8.14 7.13
CA ARG A 192 3.69 7.58 6.70
C ARG A 192 3.55 6.40 5.74
N MET A 193 2.36 5.81 5.68
CA MET A 193 1.98 4.80 4.69
C MET A 193 1.59 5.41 3.34
N ASN A 194 1.44 6.74 3.24
CA ASN A 194 1.16 7.43 1.98
C ASN A 194 2.41 7.40 1.09
N THR A 195 2.36 6.55 0.06
CA THR A 195 3.35 6.52 -1.02
C THR A 195 2.75 7.11 -2.30
N LEU A 196 3.58 7.48 -3.26
CA LEU A 196 3.07 7.94 -4.56
C LEU A 196 2.28 6.82 -5.27
N GLY A 197 2.68 5.56 -5.08
CA GLY A 197 1.91 4.41 -5.58
C GLY A 197 0.55 4.25 -4.90
N MET A 198 0.44 4.57 -3.61
CA MET A 198 -0.84 4.60 -2.91
C MET A 198 -1.75 5.72 -3.44
N THR A 199 -1.19 6.90 -3.75
CA THR A 199 -1.93 7.98 -4.43
C THR A 199 -2.46 7.52 -5.79
N LEU A 200 -1.64 6.89 -6.64
CA LEU A 200 -2.14 6.37 -7.91
C LEU A 200 -3.20 5.27 -7.74
N LEU A 201 -3.05 4.40 -6.74
CA LEU A 201 -4.07 3.39 -6.44
C LEU A 201 -5.40 4.02 -6.05
N HIS A 202 -5.37 5.11 -5.28
CA HIS A 202 -6.56 5.91 -4.97
C HIS A 202 -7.22 6.43 -6.26
N GLU A 203 -6.46 7.11 -7.12
CA GLU A 203 -6.99 7.67 -8.38
C GLU A 203 -7.56 6.61 -9.32
N TYR A 204 -6.97 5.42 -9.35
CA TYR A 204 -7.51 4.29 -10.12
C TYR A 204 -8.91 3.86 -9.66
N MET A 205 -9.26 4.06 -8.38
CA MET A 205 -10.58 3.73 -7.88
C MET A 205 -11.67 4.64 -8.45
N HIS A 206 -11.33 5.88 -8.81
CA HIS A 206 -12.28 6.81 -9.45
C HIS A 206 -12.59 6.47 -10.91
N MET A 207 -11.82 5.59 -11.55
CA MET A 207 -11.99 5.22 -12.94
C MET A 207 -13.17 4.25 -13.12
N ASP A 208 -14.40 4.76 -13.21
CA ASP A 208 -15.63 3.95 -13.25
C ASP A 208 -15.62 2.94 -14.41
N SER A 209 -15.06 3.36 -15.54
CA SER A 209 -14.91 2.52 -16.73
C SER A 209 -13.96 1.33 -16.54
N MET A 210 -13.02 1.43 -15.60
CA MET A 210 -12.14 0.34 -15.21
C MET A 210 -12.77 -0.52 -14.12
N ILE A 211 -13.22 0.11 -13.03
CA ILE A 211 -13.63 -0.56 -11.80
C ILE A 211 -15.00 -1.24 -11.94
N LYS A 212 -15.96 -0.57 -12.58
CA LYS A 212 -17.34 -1.04 -12.80
C LYS A 212 -17.97 -1.63 -11.54
N ALA A 213 -17.82 -0.94 -10.42
CA ALA A 213 -18.34 -1.41 -9.15
C ALA A 213 -19.86 -1.58 -9.18
N SER A 214 -20.35 -2.67 -8.60
CA SER A 214 -21.79 -2.99 -8.56
C SER A 214 -22.62 -2.04 -7.70
N PHE A 215 -21.98 -1.25 -6.84
CA PHE A 215 -22.61 -0.29 -5.93
C PHE A 215 -22.53 1.17 -6.41
N GLY A 216 -22.03 1.42 -7.63
CA GLY A 216 -21.86 2.77 -8.18
C GLY A 216 -20.43 3.30 -8.02
N SER A 217 -20.24 4.58 -8.33
CA SER A 217 -18.92 5.21 -8.39
C SER A 217 -18.24 5.26 -7.03
N ILE A 218 -16.92 5.04 -7.03
CA ILE A 218 -16.07 5.24 -5.86
C ILE A 218 -15.61 6.70 -5.88
N VAL A 219 -15.77 7.40 -4.76
CA VAL A 219 -15.59 8.84 -4.61
C VAL A 219 -14.75 9.14 -3.37
N ASP A 220 -14.32 10.40 -3.21
CA ASP A 220 -13.59 10.78 -2.00
C ASP A 220 -14.48 10.85 -0.77
N ASN A 221 -15.60 11.55 -0.90
CA ASN A 221 -16.42 11.93 0.24
C ASN A 221 -17.84 11.36 0.12
N PRO A 222 -18.02 10.04 0.34
CA PRO A 222 -19.31 9.40 0.13
C PRO A 222 -20.37 9.99 1.07
N ASN A 223 -21.47 10.48 0.48
CA ASN A 223 -22.55 11.16 1.19
C ASN A 223 -22.09 12.36 2.06
N GLY A 224 -21.00 13.02 1.66
CA GLY A 224 -20.45 14.18 2.39
C GLY A 224 -19.67 13.82 3.66
N ASN A 225 -19.37 12.54 3.89
CA ASN A 225 -18.44 12.14 4.95
C ASN A 225 -17.03 12.35 4.47
N ASP A 226 -16.21 12.99 5.30
CA ASP A 226 -14.79 13.18 5.03
C ASP A 226 -14.11 11.81 4.92
N GLY A 227 -13.59 11.53 3.73
CA GLY A 227 -13.04 10.24 3.37
C GLY A 227 -11.53 10.20 3.23
N TYR A 228 -10.84 11.30 3.56
CA TYR A 228 -9.39 11.39 3.38
C TYR A 228 -8.62 10.96 4.63
N GLY A 229 -7.56 10.19 4.41
CA GLY A 229 -6.56 9.85 5.43
C GLY A 229 -6.96 8.72 6.37
N PRO A 230 -5.99 8.24 7.16
CA PRO A 230 -6.11 6.97 7.86
C PRO A 230 -7.17 7.04 8.97
N VAL A 231 -7.24 8.19 9.66
CA VAL A 231 -8.18 8.43 10.76
C VAL A 231 -9.64 8.39 10.30
N ASN A 232 -9.90 8.81 9.06
CA ASN A 232 -11.26 8.83 8.53
C ASN A 232 -11.68 7.47 7.99
N VAL A 233 -10.78 6.73 7.35
CA VAL A 233 -11.14 5.44 6.74
C VAL A 233 -11.05 4.25 7.68
N TYR A 234 -10.17 4.28 8.68
CA TYR A 234 -10.03 3.20 9.66
C TYR A 234 -11.19 3.26 10.67
N ASP A 235 -12.15 2.34 10.54
CA ASP A 235 -13.33 2.17 11.42
C ASP A 235 -14.30 3.35 11.57
N LYS A 236 -14.05 4.50 10.95
CA LYS A 236 -14.85 5.72 11.17
C LYS A 236 -15.92 5.96 10.10
N ILE A 237 -15.66 5.66 8.83
CA ILE A 237 -16.69 5.71 7.78
C ILE A 237 -17.62 4.48 7.90
N PRO A 238 -18.95 4.65 7.83
CA PRO A 238 -19.89 3.53 7.75
C PRO A 238 -19.55 2.57 6.59
N LYS A 239 -19.60 1.26 6.80
CA LYS A 239 -19.09 0.28 5.81
C LYS A 239 -19.80 0.33 4.45
N ASP A 240 -21.10 0.65 4.43
CA ASP A 240 -21.88 0.86 3.22
C ASP A 240 -21.41 2.06 2.37
N GLN A 241 -20.67 2.98 3.01
CA GLN A 241 -20.03 4.14 2.40
C GLN A 241 -18.52 3.93 2.19
N ALA A 242 -17.85 3.14 3.05
CA ALA A 242 -16.44 2.86 2.90
C ALA A 242 -16.14 2.11 1.58
N ARG A 243 -17.04 1.23 1.14
CA ARG A 243 -16.97 0.62 -0.20
C ARG A 243 -17.06 1.62 -1.36
N LEU A 244 -17.60 2.82 -1.10
CA LEU A 244 -17.70 3.93 -2.05
C LEU A 244 -16.56 4.95 -1.85
N ASN A 245 -15.59 4.72 -0.96
CA ASN A 245 -14.52 5.66 -0.67
C ASN A 245 -13.18 5.17 -1.21
N ALA A 246 -12.52 5.95 -2.08
CA ALA A 246 -11.26 5.57 -2.71
C ALA A 246 -10.12 5.32 -1.70
N ASP A 247 -10.03 6.17 -0.68
CA ASP A 247 -9.00 6.07 0.35
C ASP A 247 -9.14 4.81 1.23
N SER A 248 -10.34 4.24 1.35
CA SER A 248 -10.56 2.97 2.04
C SER A 248 -9.87 1.82 1.31
N TYR A 249 -9.83 1.83 -0.03
CA TYR A 249 -9.09 0.84 -0.82
C TYR A 249 -7.59 1.07 -0.72
N ALA A 250 -7.16 2.32 -0.84
CA ALA A 250 -5.75 2.69 -0.79
C ALA A 250 -5.11 2.33 0.56
N TYR A 251 -5.76 2.72 1.68
CA TYR A 251 -5.27 2.38 3.02
C TYR A 251 -5.40 0.90 3.34
N TYR A 252 -6.46 0.22 2.88
CA TYR A 252 -6.55 -1.23 3.04
C TYR A 252 -5.36 -1.93 2.38
N ALA A 253 -5.07 -1.60 1.12
CA ALA A 253 -3.96 -2.19 0.39
C ALA A 253 -2.59 -1.88 1.02
N SER A 254 -2.39 -0.64 1.47
CA SER A 254 -1.18 -0.22 2.15
C SER A 254 -1.00 -0.95 3.48
N HIS A 255 -2.06 -1.06 4.30
CA HIS A 255 -2.01 -1.77 5.58
C HIS A 255 -1.70 -3.27 5.39
N VAL A 256 -2.33 -3.95 4.42
CA VAL A 256 -2.03 -5.36 4.09
C VAL A 256 -0.57 -5.52 3.67
N LEU A 257 -0.07 -4.68 2.77
CA LEU A 257 1.31 -4.74 2.28
C LEU A 257 2.32 -4.54 3.42
N TRP A 258 2.16 -3.48 4.22
CA TRP A 258 3.10 -3.20 5.30
C TRP A 258 3.03 -4.22 6.43
N THR A 259 1.87 -4.78 6.72
CA THR A 259 1.74 -5.89 7.69
C THR A 259 2.58 -7.08 7.23
N ALA A 260 2.49 -7.44 5.94
CA ALA A 260 3.25 -8.54 5.37
C ALA A 260 4.76 -8.28 5.35
N LEU A 261 5.19 -7.08 4.90
CA LEU A 261 6.61 -6.73 4.78
C LEU A 261 7.28 -6.50 6.15
N CYS A 262 6.61 -5.75 7.02
CA CYS A 262 7.13 -5.45 8.36
C CYS A 262 6.96 -6.61 9.33
N GLN A 263 6.14 -7.62 8.98
CA GLN A 263 5.83 -8.76 9.85
C GLN A 263 5.33 -8.30 11.23
N GLN A 264 4.46 -7.28 11.22
CA GLN A 264 3.89 -6.68 12.43
C GLN A 264 2.46 -6.23 12.15
N ASP A 265 1.64 -6.25 13.20
CA ASP A 265 0.31 -5.66 13.15
C ASP A 265 0.41 -4.16 13.42
N PHE A 266 -0.37 -3.36 12.70
CA PHE A 266 -0.47 -1.92 12.95
C PHE A 266 -1.76 -1.60 13.70
N GLY A 267 -1.63 -0.84 14.79
CA GLY A 267 -2.76 -0.34 15.56
C GLY A 267 -3.56 0.74 14.84
N ALA A 268 -4.72 1.07 15.42
CA ALA A 268 -5.58 2.14 14.93
C ALA A 268 -4.85 3.50 14.87
N PRO A 269 -5.14 4.33 13.84
CA PRO A 269 -4.58 5.67 13.71
C PRO A 269 -5.05 6.59 14.84
N ARG A 270 -4.18 7.50 15.27
CA ARG A 270 -4.44 8.50 16.30
C ARG A 270 -4.79 9.85 15.66
N PRO A 271 -6.00 10.39 15.91
CA PRO A 271 -6.38 11.71 15.43
C PRO A 271 -5.43 12.82 15.90
N GLY A 272 -5.06 13.73 15.00
CA GLY A 272 -4.11 14.82 15.26
C GLY A 272 -2.65 14.36 15.37
N THR A 273 -2.31 13.16 14.90
CA THR A 273 -0.94 12.65 14.88
C THR A 273 -0.69 11.81 13.64
N ASP A 274 -1.56 10.84 13.38
CA ASP A 274 -1.40 9.90 12.28
C ASP A 274 -2.06 10.41 10.98
N ASP A 275 -2.73 11.55 11.03
CA ASP A 275 -3.38 12.32 9.94
C ASP A 275 -2.70 13.68 9.66
N GLN A 276 -1.62 14.03 10.37
CA GLN A 276 -0.90 15.28 10.19
C GLN A 276 0.31 15.09 9.28
N ASP A 277 0.07 15.08 7.99
CA ASP A 277 1.12 14.89 7.00
C ASP A 277 1.93 16.20 6.80
N PRO A 278 3.24 16.22 7.10
CA PRO A 278 4.06 17.42 6.96
C PRO A 278 4.18 17.90 5.51
N ASP A 279 4.01 17.03 4.52
CA ASP A 279 4.08 17.42 3.10
C ASP A 279 2.85 18.22 2.67
N CYS A 280 1.75 18.08 3.42
CA CYS A 280 0.46 18.73 3.20
C CYS A 280 0.13 19.74 4.32
N GLY A 281 1.14 20.46 4.81
CA GLY A 281 0.98 21.53 5.78
C GLY A 281 0.57 21.07 7.19
N ALA A 282 0.98 19.86 7.59
CA ALA A 282 0.57 19.20 8.84
C ALA A 282 -0.96 18.97 8.92
N THR A 283 -1.56 18.68 7.78
CA THR A 283 -2.97 18.29 7.65
C THR A 283 -3.08 17.01 6.82
N VAL A 284 -4.30 16.50 6.65
CA VAL A 284 -4.52 15.33 5.82
C VAL A 284 -4.24 15.68 4.35
N CYS A 285 -3.40 14.88 3.70
CA CYS A 285 -3.26 14.96 2.25
C CYS A 285 -4.52 14.44 1.57
N LYS A 286 -4.89 15.05 0.44
CA LYS A 286 -6.01 14.64 -0.40
C LYS A 286 -5.41 14.02 -1.67
N PRO A 287 -5.39 12.69 -1.81
CA PRO A 287 -5.06 12.06 -3.07
C PRO A 287 -5.91 12.62 -4.20
#